data_AF-A0A2N3Y1Y4-F1
#
_entry.id   AF-A0A2N3Y1Y4-F1
#
_cell.length_a   1.000
_cell.length_b   1.000
_cell.length_c   1.000
_cell.angle_alpha   90.00
_cell.angle_beta   90.00
_cell.angle_gamma   90.00
#
_symmetry.space_group_name_H-M   'P 1'
#
loop_
_entity.id
_entity.type
_entity.pdbx_description
1 polymer ?
#
loop_
_entity_poly.entity_id
_entity_poly.type
_entity_poly.pdbx_seq_one_letter_code
_entity_poly.pdbx_strand_id
1 'polypeptide(L)'
;MDVAIRSSVEFPEGNETTPSWDLDTDIQVTRAWGTLETASGIAWTGCYNNSKICTTSQLADSNAESESLNLAVGPAISKWYTQYVAEMPFNTVRDLYGHLGAAIQVNAPGNPVLLIDHAENTLFGRCDNLSNRFGAGCVDQYGFAYVSYDVRDNPTVKEVAEHVFDSIRTLPSHWGSGAIGGHPLNRITDAAAIDNNRNIACAGVDTKEGESCDEYPLASTIQGGNGASSDDRSIRIVPINANNSQGGLTSAYYDYYRIHNLDDFYVQAILEDGSTAW
;
A
#
# COMPACT_ATOMS: atom_id res chain seq x y z
N MET A 1 8.27 5.99 35.28
CA MET A 1 8.52 6.96 34.21
C MET A 1 7.48 6.75 33.13
N ASP A 2 7.09 7.81 32.44
CA ASP A 2 6.15 7.80 31.34
C ASP A 2 6.94 7.94 30.04
N VAL A 3 6.94 6.88 29.23
CA VAL A 3 7.65 6.81 27.95
C VAL A 3 6.61 6.70 26.83
N ALA A 4 6.73 7.55 25.82
CA ALA A 4 6.01 7.45 24.57
C ALA A 4 6.97 6.97 23.48
N ILE A 5 6.50 6.04 22.66
CA ILE A 5 7.17 5.55 21.46
C ILE A 5 6.23 5.87 20.29
N ARG A 6 6.78 6.39 19.20
CA ARG A 6 6.05 6.57 17.95
C ARG A 6 6.93 6.08 16.83
N SER A 7 6.40 5.15 16.04
CA SER A 7 7.09 4.67 14.87
C SER A 7 6.34 5.02 13.60
N SER A 8 7.08 5.35 12.55
CA SER A 8 6.57 5.46 11.18
C SER A 8 7.45 4.66 10.24
N VAL A 9 6.85 4.14 9.18
CA VAL A 9 7.57 3.37 8.17
C VAL A 9 7.33 3.99 6.81
N GLU A 10 8.41 4.16 6.06
CA GLU A 10 8.38 4.55 4.66
C GLU A 10 8.83 3.37 3.79
N PHE A 11 8.08 3.11 2.73
CA PHE A 11 8.40 2.09 1.74
C PHE A 11 8.92 2.77 0.48
N PRO A 12 10.25 2.84 0.27
CA PRO A 12 10.81 3.52 -0.88
C PRO A 12 10.39 2.84 -2.19
N GLU A 13 10.28 3.62 -3.26
CA GLU A 13 9.96 3.09 -4.59
C GLU A 13 10.97 2.02 -5.01
N GLY A 14 10.47 0.83 -5.34
CA GLY A 14 11.28 -0.34 -5.65
C GLY A 14 12.24 -0.10 -6.82
N ASN A 15 13.53 -0.03 -6.53
CA ASN A 15 14.59 -0.15 -7.53
C ASN A 15 15.65 -1.20 -7.13
N GLU A 16 15.39 -1.97 -6.07
CA GLU A 16 16.34 -2.86 -5.43
C GLU A 16 16.01 -4.34 -5.66
N THR A 17 17.05 -5.20 -5.65
CA THR A 17 16.87 -6.66 -5.65
C THR A 17 16.47 -7.22 -4.29
N THR A 18 16.56 -6.38 -3.25
CA THR A 18 16.26 -6.73 -1.86
C THR A 18 15.24 -5.73 -1.35
N PRO A 19 13.98 -6.13 -1.10
CA PRO A 19 12.98 -5.22 -0.56
C PRO A 19 13.43 -4.60 0.76
N SER A 20 13.26 -3.28 0.87
CA SER A 20 13.68 -2.47 2.01
C SER A 20 12.57 -1.51 2.44
N TRP A 21 12.71 -1.01 3.67
CA TRP A 21 11.88 0.06 4.23
C TRP A 21 12.68 0.85 5.24
N ASP A 22 12.28 2.10 5.42
CA ASP A 22 12.86 2.99 6.42
C ASP A 22 11.93 3.07 7.61
N LEU A 23 12.47 2.83 8.81
CA LEU A 23 11.79 2.96 10.09
C LEU A 23 12.32 4.19 10.81
N ASP A 24 11.43 5.13 11.08
CA ASP A 24 11.64 6.24 12.00
C ASP A 24 10.99 5.94 13.33
N THR A 25 11.69 6.22 14.42
CA THR A 25 11.20 6.02 15.79
C THR A 25 11.51 7.22 16.66
N ASP A 26 10.48 7.85 17.22
CA ASP A 26 10.59 8.90 18.22
C ASP A 26 10.31 8.35 19.61
N ILE A 27 11.26 8.58 20.52
CA ILE A 27 11.21 8.09 21.91
C ILE A 27 11.21 9.29 22.83
N GLN A 28 10.14 9.47 23.62
CA GLN A 28 10.03 10.61 24.53
C GLN A 28 9.72 10.17 25.95
N VAL A 29 10.57 10.56 26.90
CA VAL A 29 10.25 10.48 28.32
C VAL A 29 9.56 11.78 28.73
N THR A 30 8.27 11.70 29.03
CA THR A 30 7.48 12.89 29.41
C THR A 30 7.51 13.15 30.90
N ARG A 31 7.66 12.09 31.70
CA ARG A 31 7.78 12.16 33.16
C ARG A 31 8.70 11.07 33.67
N ALA A 32 9.46 11.36 34.71
CA ALA A 32 10.22 10.35 35.44
C ALA A 32 10.20 10.69 36.92
N TRP A 33 10.45 9.70 37.76
CA TRP A 33 10.43 9.85 39.22
C TRP A 33 11.37 8.84 39.88
N GLY A 34 11.97 9.25 40.99
CA GLY A 34 12.83 8.39 41.79
C GLY A 34 14.03 7.89 41.00
N THR A 35 14.34 6.59 41.09
CA THR A 35 15.50 5.98 40.42
C THR A 35 15.40 5.92 38.90
N LEU A 36 14.27 6.31 38.30
CA LEU A 36 14.06 6.32 36.86
C LEU A 36 14.29 7.70 36.21
N GLU A 37 14.69 8.72 36.98
CA GLU A 37 14.98 10.07 36.46
C GLU A 37 16.16 10.10 35.48
N THR A 38 17.07 9.13 35.60
CA THR A 38 18.23 8.95 34.71
C THR A 38 18.35 7.48 34.31
N ALA A 39 17.28 6.91 33.77
CA ALA A 39 17.31 5.52 33.30
C ALA A 39 18.17 5.38 32.04
N SER A 40 18.72 4.20 31.84
CA SER A 40 19.28 3.80 30.55
C SER A 40 18.37 2.78 29.90
N GLY A 41 18.50 2.61 28.59
CA GLY A 41 17.80 1.57 27.88
C GLY A 41 18.54 1.09 26.65
N ILE A 42 17.93 0.12 25.96
CA ILE A 42 18.36 -0.32 24.65
C ILE A 42 17.13 -0.28 23.73
N ALA A 43 17.25 0.38 22.59
CA ALA A 43 16.27 0.29 21.51
C ALA A 43 16.65 -0.81 20.52
N TRP A 44 15.64 -1.47 19.95
CA TRP A 44 15.76 -2.39 18.83
C TRP A 44 14.73 -2.07 17.75
N THR A 45 15.02 -2.48 16.51
CA THR A 45 14.01 -2.55 15.44
C THR A 45 13.21 -3.84 15.53
N GLY A 46 11.99 -3.90 14.98
CA GLY A 46 11.15 -5.11 14.97
C GLY A 46 11.80 -6.36 14.33
N CYS A 47 12.94 -6.21 13.64
CA CYS A 47 13.71 -7.35 13.14
C CYS A 47 14.39 -8.19 14.22
N TYR A 48 14.62 -7.66 15.42
CA TYR A 48 15.24 -8.43 16.51
C TYR A 48 14.44 -9.69 16.86
N ASN A 49 13.13 -9.65 16.60
CA ASN A 49 12.22 -10.76 16.87
C ASN A 49 12.50 -11.96 15.96
N ASN A 50 12.92 -11.72 14.71
CA ASN A 50 13.24 -12.78 13.76
C ASN A 50 14.15 -12.32 12.62
N SER A 51 15.44 -12.54 12.77
CA SER A 51 16.46 -12.20 11.76
C SER A 51 16.35 -12.99 10.44
N LYS A 52 15.51 -14.03 10.37
CA LYS A 52 15.19 -14.73 9.11
C LYS A 52 14.09 -14.05 8.30
N ILE A 53 13.34 -13.15 8.93
CA ILE A 53 12.31 -12.36 8.25
C ILE A 53 12.93 -11.06 7.78
N CYS A 54 13.64 -10.35 8.65
CA CYS A 54 14.25 -9.10 8.26
C CYS A 54 15.53 -8.81 9.03
N THR A 55 16.31 -7.87 8.51
CA THR A 55 17.57 -7.42 9.09
C THR A 55 17.67 -5.90 9.00
N THR A 56 18.49 -5.29 9.87
CA THR A 56 18.79 -3.85 9.82
C THR A 56 20.15 -3.66 9.15
N SER A 57 20.26 -2.69 8.25
CA SER A 57 21.51 -2.40 7.57
C SER A 57 22.56 -1.78 8.50
N GLN A 58 23.83 -2.10 8.24
CA GLN A 58 25.00 -1.39 8.78
C GLN A 58 25.59 -0.40 7.75
N LEU A 59 24.77 0.17 6.87
CA LEU A 59 25.20 1.24 5.97
C LEU A 59 25.63 2.45 6.81
N ALA A 60 26.56 3.25 6.29
CA ALA A 60 27.30 4.25 7.06
C ALA A 60 26.43 5.31 7.77
N ASP A 61 25.17 5.46 7.35
CA ASP A 61 24.20 6.42 7.88
C ASP A 61 23.03 5.73 8.65
N SER A 62 22.99 4.39 8.73
CA SER A 62 21.95 3.64 9.46
C SER A 62 22.44 3.18 10.83
N ASN A 63 21.53 3.14 11.80
CA ASN A 63 21.86 2.72 13.15
C ASN A 63 21.96 1.18 13.27
N ALA A 64 22.72 0.71 14.27
CA ALA A 64 22.77 -0.71 14.61
C ALA A 64 21.38 -1.24 15.00
N GLU A 65 21.15 -2.54 14.79
CA GLU A 65 19.91 -3.23 15.18
C GLU A 65 19.56 -3.04 16.67
N SER A 66 20.56 -2.79 17.52
CA SER A 66 20.38 -2.43 18.92
C SER A 66 21.22 -1.21 19.30
N GLU A 67 20.64 -0.27 20.02
CA GLU A 67 21.32 0.96 20.44
C GLU A 67 21.06 1.32 21.89
N SER A 68 22.10 1.80 22.59
CA SER A 68 21.94 2.34 23.94
C SER A 68 21.23 3.69 23.93
N LEU A 69 20.33 3.88 24.89
CA LEU A 69 19.56 5.10 25.09
C LEU A 69 19.81 5.67 26.50
N ASN A 70 19.91 6.99 26.56
CA ASN A 70 19.80 7.74 27.81
C ASN A 70 18.37 8.27 27.93
N LEU A 71 17.60 7.69 28.85
CA LEU A 71 16.19 7.99 29.02
C LEU A 71 16.03 9.01 30.15
N ALA A 72 16.04 10.29 29.76
CA ALA A 72 15.80 11.42 30.66
C ALA A 72 14.60 12.24 30.16
N VAL A 73 13.90 12.90 31.08
CA VAL A 73 12.79 13.80 30.73
C VAL A 73 13.31 14.89 29.80
N GLY A 74 12.69 15.04 28.63
CA GLY A 74 13.21 15.95 27.62
C GLY A 74 12.55 15.86 26.25
N PRO A 75 13.21 16.42 25.21
CA PRO A 75 12.76 16.27 23.83
C PRO A 75 12.79 14.79 23.41
N ALA A 76 12.07 14.47 22.33
CA ALA A 76 12.13 13.15 21.73
C ALA A 76 13.55 12.85 21.22
N ILE A 77 13.95 11.60 21.38
CA ILE A 77 15.14 11.02 20.76
C ILE A 77 14.64 10.32 19.50
N SER A 78 15.03 10.84 18.34
CA SER A 78 14.70 10.25 17.05
C SER A 78 15.77 9.23 16.65
N LYS A 79 15.32 8.10 16.13
CA LYS A 79 16.14 7.02 15.58
C LYS A 79 15.63 6.65 14.20
N TRP A 80 16.57 6.38 13.31
CA TRP A 80 16.28 6.00 11.93
C TRP A 80 17.01 4.70 11.58
N TYR A 81 16.30 3.82 10.89
CA TYR A 81 16.79 2.49 10.51
C TYR A 81 16.34 2.15 9.10
N THR A 82 17.28 1.83 8.21
CA THR A 82 16.93 1.12 6.98
C THR A 82 16.96 -0.38 7.25
N GLN A 83 15.83 -1.02 6.99
CA GLN A 83 15.60 -2.44 7.20
C GLN A 83 15.32 -3.14 5.87
N TYR A 84 15.59 -4.44 5.84
CA TYR A 84 15.53 -5.25 4.63
C TYR A 84 14.89 -6.59 4.94
N VAL A 85 14.21 -7.17 3.96
CA VAL A 85 13.84 -8.58 4.06
C VAL A 85 15.10 -9.43 3.97
N ALA A 86 15.29 -10.33 4.94
CA ALA A 86 16.53 -11.11 5.06
C ALA A 86 16.74 -12.05 3.86
N GLU A 87 15.67 -12.69 3.39
CA GLU A 87 15.66 -13.52 2.19
C GLU A 87 14.31 -13.42 1.46
N MET A 88 14.36 -13.08 0.16
CA MET A 88 13.18 -13.01 -0.73
C MET A 88 13.46 -13.70 -2.06
N PRO A 89 13.14 -15.00 -2.18
CA PRO A 89 13.16 -15.68 -3.46
C PRO A 89 12.22 -15.01 -4.47
N PHE A 90 12.51 -15.15 -5.75
CA PHE A 90 11.61 -14.71 -6.80
C PHE A 90 10.26 -15.44 -6.69
N ASN A 91 9.19 -14.74 -7.06
CA ASN A 91 7.81 -15.16 -6.96
C ASN A 91 7.32 -15.41 -5.52
N THR A 92 7.78 -14.61 -4.55
CA THR A 92 7.34 -14.70 -3.16
C THR A 92 6.74 -13.38 -2.65
N VAL A 93 5.83 -13.52 -1.69
CA VAL A 93 5.21 -12.44 -0.92
C VAL A 93 5.48 -12.74 0.56
N ARG A 94 5.77 -11.70 1.34
CA ARG A 94 6.05 -11.81 2.76
C ARG A 94 5.42 -10.64 3.51
N ASP A 95 4.55 -10.99 4.45
CA ASP A 95 3.97 -10.02 5.38
C ASP A 95 4.98 -9.67 6.48
N LEU A 96 4.97 -8.40 6.90
CA LEU A 96 5.86 -7.84 7.92
C LEU A 96 5.15 -7.64 9.26
N TYR A 97 4.06 -8.34 9.51
CA TYR A 97 3.30 -8.23 10.76
C TYR A 97 4.19 -8.53 11.98
N GLY A 98 4.26 -7.59 12.93
CA GLY A 98 5.12 -7.73 14.10
C GLY A 98 6.62 -7.51 13.83
N HIS A 99 6.98 -6.94 12.67
CA HIS A 99 8.38 -6.65 12.31
C HIS A 99 8.62 -5.18 11.96
N LEU A 100 7.56 -4.39 11.86
CA LEU A 100 7.60 -2.95 11.66
C LEU A 100 7.47 -2.23 13.00
N GLY A 101 8.30 -1.23 13.25
CA GLY A 101 8.32 -0.49 14.52
C GLY A 101 9.50 -0.86 15.42
N ALA A 102 9.49 -0.39 16.66
CA ALA A 102 10.60 -0.53 17.58
C ALA A 102 10.28 -1.40 18.81
N ALA A 103 11.30 -1.67 19.61
CA ALA A 103 11.15 -2.09 21.00
C ALA A 103 12.20 -1.39 21.87
N ILE A 104 11.86 -1.13 23.13
CA ILE A 104 12.76 -0.48 24.07
C ILE A 104 12.78 -1.27 25.37
N GLN A 105 13.96 -1.72 25.77
CA GLN A 105 14.19 -2.20 27.12
C GLN A 105 14.64 -1.02 27.98
N VAL A 106 13.86 -0.70 29.00
CA VAL A 106 14.23 0.24 30.05
C VAL A 106 14.92 -0.52 31.17
N ASN A 107 16.17 -0.16 31.47
CA ASN A 107 16.93 -0.74 32.57
C ASN A 107 16.49 -0.06 33.88
N ALA A 108 15.52 -0.66 34.57
CA ALA A 108 15.07 -0.25 35.89
C ALA A 108 15.79 -1.05 37.01
N PRO A 109 15.94 -0.50 38.23
CA PRO A 109 16.46 -1.27 39.35
C PRO A 109 15.56 -2.48 39.67
N GLY A 110 16.11 -3.69 39.57
CA GLY A 110 15.37 -4.95 39.70
C GLY A 110 15.25 -5.63 38.35
N ASN A 111 14.12 -5.42 37.66
CA ASN A 111 13.82 -6.08 36.40
C ASN A 111 13.73 -5.07 35.24
N PRO A 112 14.34 -5.36 34.08
CA PRO A 112 14.13 -4.58 32.88
C PRO A 112 12.65 -4.63 32.45
N VAL A 113 12.14 -3.51 31.94
CA VAL A 113 10.80 -3.41 31.35
C VAL A 113 10.97 -3.31 29.85
N LEU A 114 10.27 -4.17 29.10
CA LEU A 114 10.26 -4.14 27.65
C LEU A 114 8.99 -3.46 27.15
N LEU A 115 9.15 -2.40 26.37
CA LEU A 115 8.09 -1.70 25.65
C LEU A 115 8.15 -2.15 24.20
N ILE A 116 7.07 -2.73 23.69
CA ILE A 116 7.02 -3.32 22.37
C ILE A 116 6.05 -2.53 21.50
N ASP A 117 6.59 -1.71 20.62
CA ASP A 117 5.81 -0.91 19.68
C ASP A 117 5.46 -1.73 18.43
N HIS A 118 6.40 -2.56 17.95
CA HIS A 118 6.19 -3.34 16.73
C HIS A 118 5.08 -4.41 16.76
N ALA A 119 4.74 -4.95 17.94
CA ALA A 119 3.72 -6.00 18.07
C ALA A 119 2.33 -5.44 18.42
N GLU A 120 2.26 -4.21 18.94
CA GLU A 120 1.01 -3.57 19.39
C GLU A 120 0.54 -2.46 18.43
N ASN A 121 1.37 -2.07 17.45
CA ASN A 121 1.04 -1.02 16.51
C ASN A 121 0.25 -1.49 15.29
N THR A 122 -0.42 -0.52 14.65
CA THR A 122 -1.12 -0.65 13.38
C THR A 122 -0.19 -0.51 12.17
N LEU A 123 1.11 -0.74 12.32
CA LEU A 123 2.03 -0.71 11.18
C LEU A 123 1.92 -2.05 10.46
N PHE A 124 1.46 -1.97 9.22
CA PHE A 124 1.33 -3.12 8.35
C PHE A 124 2.18 -2.92 7.11
N GLY A 125 2.73 -4.01 6.64
CA GLY A 125 3.53 -3.97 5.44
C GLY A 125 3.68 -5.35 4.86
N ARG A 126 3.91 -5.36 3.56
CA ARG A 126 4.14 -6.55 2.78
C ARG A 126 5.26 -6.25 1.82
N CYS A 127 6.23 -7.14 1.76
CA CYS A 127 7.25 -7.11 0.74
C CYS A 127 7.01 -8.23 -0.25
N ASP A 128 7.31 -7.97 -1.50
CA ASP A 128 7.11 -8.93 -2.58
C ASP A 128 8.26 -8.86 -3.57
N ASN A 129 8.64 -10.02 -4.09
CA ASN A 129 9.64 -10.18 -5.14
C ASN A 129 8.97 -10.90 -6.31
N LEU A 130 8.06 -10.20 -6.96
CA LEU A 130 7.25 -10.72 -8.07
C LEU A 130 7.75 -10.16 -9.40
N SER A 131 7.25 -10.74 -10.50
CA SER A 131 7.44 -10.19 -11.84
C SER A 131 6.70 -8.85 -11.97
N ASN A 132 7.33 -7.77 -11.53
CA ASN A 132 6.84 -6.40 -11.59
C ASN A 132 7.92 -5.54 -12.28
N ARG A 133 7.49 -4.50 -13.02
CA ARG A 133 8.38 -3.51 -13.65
C ARG A 133 9.39 -2.89 -12.68
N PHE A 134 9.05 -2.77 -11.40
CA PHE A 134 9.87 -2.18 -10.34
C PHE A 134 10.67 -3.22 -9.54
N GLY A 135 10.69 -4.49 -9.94
CA GLY A 135 11.43 -5.53 -9.22
C GLY A 135 10.87 -5.78 -7.82
N ALA A 136 11.74 -6.09 -6.87
CA ALA A 136 11.36 -6.40 -5.50
C ALA A 136 11.12 -5.10 -4.69
N GLY A 137 10.16 -5.12 -3.76
CA GLY A 137 9.81 -3.93 -2.99
C GLY A 137 8.77 -4.21 -1.92
N CYS A 138 8.45 -3.20 -1.12
CA CYS A 138 7.50 -3.27 -0.02
C CYS A 138 6.39 -2.23 -0.18
N VAL A 139 5.23 -2.49 0.42
CA VAL A 139 4.07 -1.59 0.47
C VAL A 139 3.40 -1.68 1.82
N ASP A 140 2.67 -0.63 2.20
CA ASP A 140 1.64 -0.73 3.22
C ASP A 140 0.48 -1.54 2.64
N GLN A 141 0.32 -2.77 3.10
CA GLN A 141 -0.69 -3.71 2.58
C GLN A 141 -2.13 -3.26 2.83
N TYR A 142 -2.35 -2.34 3.77
CA TYR A 142 -3.66 -1.74 4.03
C TYR A 142 -3.67 -0.24 3.70
N GLY A 143 -2.59 0.26 3.11
CA GLY A 143 -2.49 1.59 2.58
C GLY A 143 -3.47 1.79 1.43
N PHE A 144 -3.81 3.06 1.19
CA PHE A 144 -4.77 3.41 0.14
C PHE A 144 -4.11 3.33 -1.25
N ALA A 145 -4.23 2.19 -1.93
CA ALA A 145 -3.79 2.03 -3.32
C ALA A 145 -4.91 2.43 -4.29
N TYR A 146 -4.59 3.19 -5.34
CA TYR A 146 -5.57 3.60 -6.33
C TYR A 146 -5.04 3.65 -7.76
N VAL A 147 -5.91 3.37 -8.72
CA VAL A 147 -5.67 3.63 -10.14
C VAL A 147 -6.28 4.98 -10.48
N SER A 148 -5.50 5.90 -11.06
CA SER A 148 -6.01 7.21 -11.44
C SER A 148 -6.18 7.36 -12.96
N TYR A 149 -7.34 7.90 -13.35
CA TYR A 149 -7.62 8.37 -14.70
C TYR A 149 -7.83 9.88 -14.64
N ASP A 150 -6.74 10.63 -14.71
CA ASP A 150 -6.74 12.11 -14.67
C ASP A 150 -6.68 12.69 -16.07
N VAL A 151 -7.76 13.36 -16.49
CA VAL A 151 -7.88 13.99 -17.81
C VAL A 151 -6.93 15.19 -17.97
N ARG A 152 -6.52 15.82 -16.86
CA ARG A 152 -5.62 16.98 -16.88
C ARG A 152 -4.19 16.56 -17.20
N ASP A 153 -3.78 15.39 -16.71
CA ASP A 153 -2.46 14.82 -16.95
C ASP A 153 -2.42 13.99 -18.25
N ASN A 154 -3.52 13.31 -18.58
CA ASN A 154 -3.66 12.54 -19.80
C ASN A 154 -5.03 12.78 -20.48
N PRO A 155 -5.14 13.78 -21.36
CA PRO A 155 -6.39 14.08 -22.06
C PRO A 155 -6.94 12.93 -22.91
N THR A 156 -6.11 11.95 -23.27
CA THR A 156 -6.54 10.77 -24.06
C THR A 156 -7.53 9.90 -23.29
N VAL A 157 -7.53 9.94 -21.95
CA VAL A 157 -8.45 9.14 -21.13
C VAL A 157 -9.75 9.85 -20.80
N LYS A 158 -10.10 10.94 -21.51
CA LYS A 158 -11.30 11.73 -21.20
C LYS A 158 -12.58 10.90 -21.14
N GLU A 159 -12.92 10.20 -22.20
CA GLU A 159 -14.20 9.49 -22.32
C GLU A 159 -14.34 8.34 -21.31
N VAL A 160 -13.22 7.67 -21.00
CA VAL A 160 -13.16 6.58 -20.01
C VAL A 160 -13.16 7.11 -18.58
N ALA A 161 -12.48 8.24 -18.31
CA ALA A 161 -12.54 8.91 -17.02
C ALA A 161 -13.96 9.39 -16.72
N GLU A 162 -14.66 9.97 -17.70
CA GLU A 162 -16.08 10.34 -17.57
C GLU A 162 -16.96 9.10 -17.31
N HIS A 163 -16.69 7.96 -17.97
CA HIS A 163 -17.44 6.73 -17.73
C HIS A 163 -17.25 6.19 -16.31
N VAL A 164 -16.01 6.11 -15.86
CA VAL A 164 -15.66 5.66 -14.51
C VAL A 164 -16.21 6.62 -13.46
N PHE A 165 -16.11 7.93 -13.69
CA PHE A 165 -16.68 8.96 -12.81
C PHE A 165 -18.18 8.76 -12.62
N ASP A 166 -18.93 8.61 -13.71
CA ASP A 166 -20.38 8.38 -13.64
C ASP A 166 -20.69 7.05 -12.96
N SER A 167 -19.96 5.98 -13.30
CA SER A 167 -20.19 4.64 -12.78
C SER A 167 -20.00 4.56 -11.27
N ILE A 168 -18.89 5.10 -10.75
CA ILE A 168 -18.61 5.12 -9.31
C ILE A 168 -19.72 5.88 -8.56
N ARG A 169 -20.26 6.95 -9.15
CA ARG A 169 -21.23 7.82 -8.48
C ARG A 169 -22.67 7.33 -8.57
N THR A 170 -23.00 6.56 -9.61
CA THR A 170 -24.40 6.21 -9.92
C THR A 170 -24.72 4.74 -9.69
N LEU A 171 -23.73 3.85 -9.74
CA LEU A 171 -23.95 2.43 -9.49
C LEU A 171 -24.16 2.14 -7.99
N PRO A 172 -25.04 1.19 -7.63
CA PRO A 172 -25.48 0.96 -6.24
C PRO A 172 -24.35 0.69 -5.24
N SER A 173 -23.31 -0.05 -5.62
CA SER A 173 -22.25 -0.45 -4.69
C SER A 173 -21.08 0.53 -4.64
N HIS A 174 -21.05 1.54 -5.51
CA HIS A 174 -19.95 2.51 -5.57
C HIS A 174 -18.55 1.84 -5.62
N TRP A 175 -18.42 0.75 -6.37
CA TRP A 175 -17.16 0.00 -6.49
C TRP A 175 -16.01 0.91 -6.91
N GLY A 176 -14.84 0.75 -6.30
CA GLY A 176 -13.66 1.58 -6.50
C GLY A 176 -13.70 2.94 -5.79
N SER A 177 -14.76 3.28 -5.06
CA SER A 177 -14.81 4.53 -4.28
C SER A 177 -14.11 4.39 -2.93
N GLY A 178 -13.20 5.31 -2.63
CA GLY A 178 -12.56 5.45 -1.32
C GLY A 178 -13.35 6.29 -0.32
N ALA A 179 -14.49 6.87 -0.72
CA ALA A 179 -15.34 7.65 0.18
C ALA A 179 -16.20 6.75 1.08
N ILE A 180 -16.83 7.38 2.08
CA ILE A 180 -17.76 6.71 3.00
C ILE A 180 -18.89 6.04 2.20
N GLY A 181 -19.06 4.74 2.39
CA GLY A 181 -20.04 3.92 1.67
C GLY A 181 -19.55 3.33 0.35
N GLY A 182 -18.31 3.64 -0.06
CA GLY A 182 -17.64 2.99 -1.16
C GLY A 182 -17.07 1.62 -0.79
N HIS A 183 -16.76 0.83 -1.82
CA HIS A 183 -16.14 -0.49 -1.68
C HIS A 183 -14.93 -0.62 -2.61
N PRO A 184 -13.83 -1.27 -2.17
CA PRO A 184 -12.67 -1.48 -3.04
C PRO A 184 -13.00 -2.44 -4.19
N LEU A 185 -12.22 -2.33 -5.26
CA LEU A 185 -12.12 -3.38 -6.27
C LEU A 185 -11.03 -4.36 -5.88
N ASN A 186 -11.21 -5.64 -6.22
CA ASN A 186 -10.18 -6.66 -6.03
C ASN A 186 -9.56 -7.04 -7.36
N ARG A 187 -8.25 -6.86 -7.53
CA ARG A 187 -7.58 -7.23 -8.79
C ARG A 187 -7.68 -8.74 -9.02
N ILE A 188 -7.87 -9.14 -10.27
CA ILE A 188 -7.64 -10.52 -10.73
C ILE A 188 -6.54 -10.54 -11.79
N THR A 189 -5.75 -11.63 -11.82
CA THR A 189 -4.67 -11.81 -12.80
C THR A 189 -4.88 -12.99 -13.76
N ASP A 190 -5.89 -13.83 -13.51
CA ASP A 190 -6.20 -14.96 -14.38
C ASP A 190 -6.79 -14.48 -15.72
N ALA A 191 -6.08 -14.71 -16.81
CA ALA A 191 -6.46 -14.20 -18.13
C ALA A 191 -7.83 -14.71 -18.60
N ALA A 192 -8.16 -15.97 -18.30
CA ALA A 192 -9.44 -16.56 -18.69
C ALA A 192 -10.62 -15.90 -17.94
N ALA A 193 -10.45 -15.60 -16.65
CA ALA A 193 -11.44 -14.88 -15.86
C ALA A 193 -11.63 -13.43 -16.37
N ILE A 194 -10.52 -12.74 -16.70
CA ILE A 194 -10.59 -11.37 -17.25
C ILE A 194 -11.32 -11.37 -18.60
N ASP A 195 -10.98 -12.29 -19.51
CA ASP A 195 -11.65 -12.37 -20.82
C ASP A 195 -13.11 -12.74 -20.69
N ASN A 196 -13.45 -13.63 -19.75
CA ASN A 196 -14.84 -13.92 -19.42
C ASN A 196 -15.58 -12.66 -18.93
N ASN A 197 -14.97 -11.86 -18.05
CA ASN A 197 -15.56 -10.61 -17.58
C ASN A 197 -15.84 -9.63 -18.73
N ARG A 198 -14.90 -9.46 -19.66
CA ARG A 198 -15.10 -8.64 -20.87
C ARG A 198 -16.24 -9.15 -21.73
N ASN A 199 -16.25 -10.45 -22.02
CA ASN A 199 -17.26 -11.09 -22.85
C ASN A 199 -18.67 -10.92 -22.27
N ILE A 200 -18.80 -10.95 -20.94
CA ILE A 200 -20.08 -10.76 -20.26
C ILE A 200 -20.51 -9.28 -20.29
N ALA A 201 -19.61 -8.37 -19.91
CA ALA A 201 -19.94 -6.95 -19.81
C ALA A 201 -20.29 -6.36 -21.18
N CYS A 202 -19.49 -6.69 -22.20
CA CYS A 202 -19.61 -6.15 -23.55
C CYS A 202 -20.36 -7.08 -24.53
N ALA A 203 -21.11 -8.06 -24.02
CA ALA A 203 -21.91 -8.97 -24.85
C ALA A 203 -22.91 -8.18 -25.71
N GLY A 204 -22.82 -8.32 -27.04
CA GLY A 204 -23.78 -7.71 -27.96
C GLY A 204 -23.65 -6.21 -28.14
N VAL A 205 -22.52 -5.61 -27.72
CA VAL A 205 -22.21 -4.21 -28.00
C VAL A 205 -21.68 -4.08 -29.42
N ASP A 206 -22.43 -3.35 -30.27
CA ASP A 206 -22.02 -3.04 -31.64
C ASP A 206 -21.04 -1.86 -31.64
N THR A 207 -19.75 -2.14 -31.84
CA THR A 207 -18.70 -1.12 -31.99
C THR A 207 -18.35 -0.91 -33.47
N LYS A 208 -18.01 0.32 -33.84
CA LYS A 208 -17.47 0.65 -35.18
C LYS A 208 -15.95 0.67 -35.17
N GLU A 209 -15.36 0.80 -36.36
CA GLU A 209 -13.92 1.03 -36.48
C GLU A 209 -13.50 2.27 -35.69
N GLY A 210 -12.47 2.10 -34.84
CA GLY A 210 -11.98 3.15 -33.94
C GLY A 210 -12.71 3.25 -32.60
N GLU A 211 -13.76 2.46 -32.38
CA GLU A 211 -14.50 2.39 -31.11
C GLU A 211 -14.15 1.12 -30.33
N SER A 212 -14.39 1.14 -29.03
CA SER A 212 -14.27 0.00 -28.13
C SER A 212 -15.32 0.08 -27.03
N CYS A 213 -15.71 -1.06 -26.47
CA CYS A 213 -16.52 -1.12 -25.25
C CYS A 213 -15.59 -0.94 -24.04
N ASP A 214 -15.88 0.04 -23.20
CA ASP A 214 -15.30 0.20 -21.87
C ASP A 214 -16.33 -0.23 -20.83
N GLU A 215 -15.87 -0.96 -19.81
CA GLU A 215 -16.70 -1.59 -18.79
C GLU A 215 -16.31 -1.19 -17.38
N TYR A 216 -17.31 -0.99 -16.53
CA TYR A 216 -17.12 -0.78 -15.09
C TYR A 216 -18.11 -1.63 -14.28
N PRO A 217 -17.69 -2.33 -13.21
CA PRO A 217 -16.32 -2.50 -12.73
C PRO A 217 -15.36 -3.10 -13.76
N LEU A 218 -14.06 -2.78 -13.63
CA LEU A 218 -13.03 -3.15 -14.60
C LEU A 218 -12.97 -4.67 -14.80
N ALA A 219 -12.78 -5.17 -16.03
CA ALA A 219 -12.70 -6.61 -16.27
C ALA A 219 -11.55 -7.31 -15.51
N SER A 220 -10.49 -6.59 -15.17
CA SER A 220 -9.38 -7.08 -14.34
C SER A 220 -9.70 -7.13 -12.84
N THR A 221 -10.99 -7.19 -12.46
CA THR A 221 -11.41 -7.25 -11.06
C THR A 221 -12.37 -8.40 -10.79
N ILE A 222 -12.49 -8.80 -9.52
CA ILE A 222 -13.50 -9.77 -9.08
C ILE A 222 -14.90 -9.27 -9.44
N GLN A 223 -15.15 -7.97 -9.32
CA GLN A 223 -16.43 -7.32 -9.55
C GLN A 223 -16.76 -7.12 -11.05
N GLY A 224 -15.79 -7.31 -11.95
CA GLY A 224 -16.00 -7.16 -13.39
C GLY A 224 -16.97 -8.21 -13.95
N GLY A 225 -17.69 -7.87 -15.02
CA GLY A 225 -18.59 -8.81 -15.69
C GLY A 225 -19.63 -9.42 -14.75
N ASN A 226 -19.61 -10.74 -14.57
CA ASN A 226 -20.52 -11.47 -13.67
C ASN A 226 -20.21 -11.30 -12.16
N GLY A 227 -19.11 -10.64 -11.83
CA GLY A 227 -18.74 -10.29 -10.47
C GLY A 227 -19.70 -9.33 -9.77
N ALA A 228 -20.32 -8.44 -10.55
CA ALA A 228 -21.35 -7.52 -10.11
C ALA A 228 -22.74 -7.98 -10.59
N SER A 229 -23.80 -7.50 -9.93
CA SER A 229 -25.17 -7.64 -10.43
C SER A 229 -25.37 -6.79 -11.70
N SER A 230 -26.40 -7.08 -12.50
CA SER A 230 -26.63 -6.36 -13.77
C SER A 230 -26.91 -4.88 -13.65
N ASP A 231 -27.47 -4.46 -12.52
CA ASP A 231 -27.73 -3.07 -12.15
C ASP A 231 -26.54 -2.37 -11.50
N ASP A 232 -25.43 -3.09 -11.29
CA ASP A 232 -24.20 -2.61 -10.65
C ASP A 232 -23.00 -2.74 -11.60
N ARG A 233 -23.29 -2.70 -12.90
CA ARG A 233 -22.31 -2.64 -13.99
C ARG A 233 -22.76 -1.65 -15.05
N SER A 234 -21.80 -0.97 -15.65
CA SER A 234 -21.98 0.03 -16.69
C SER A 234 -21.05 -0.26 -17.86
N ILE A 235 -21.50 0.09 -19.06
CA ILE A 235 -20.69 0.07 -20.26
C ILE A 235 -20.80 1.39 -20.99
N ARG A 236 -19.75 1.78 -21.70
CA ARG A 236 -19.75 2.93 -22.61
C ARG A 236 -18.93 2.61 -23.84
N ILE A 237 -19.43 2.99 -25.01
CA ILE A 237 -18.63 2.97 -26.24
C ILE A 237 -17.72 4.18 -26.21
N VAL A 238 -16.41 3.96 -26.27
CA VAL A 238 -15.37 4.99 -26.21
C VAL A 238 -14.39 4.82 -27.37
N PRO A 239 -13.64 5.87 -27.74
CA PRO A 239 -12.54 5.74 -28.69
C PRO A 239 -11.52 4.68 -28.25
N ILE A 240 -11.05 3.86 -29.20
CA ILE A 240 -10.12 2.75 -28.90
C ILE A 240 -8.80 3.24 -28.27
N ASN A 241 -8.33 4.43 -28.64
CA ASN A 241 -7.14 5.04 -28.05
C ASN A 241 -7.35 5.41 -26.58
N ALA A 242 -8.55 5.85 -26.19
CA ALA A 242 -8.89 6.16 -24.80
C ALA A 242 -8.85 4.89 -23.95
N ASN A 243 -9.50 3.81 -24.40
CA ASN A 243 -9.53 2.53 -23.71
C ASN A 243 -8.13 1.86 -23.64
N ASN A 244 -7.34 1.94 -24.71
CA ASN A 244 -5.95 1.48 -24.68
C ASN A 244 -5.09 2.27 -23.68
N SER A 245 -5.29 3.59 -23.60
CA SER A 245 -4.58 4.45 -22.65
C SER A 245 -4.98 4.13 -21.21
N GLN A 246 -6.27 3.89 -20.94
CA GLN A 246 -6.75 3.40 -19.65
C GLN A 246 -6.04 2.12 -19.24
N GLY A 247 -6.04 1.09 -20.10
CA GLY A 247 -5.38 -0.18 -19.81
C GLY A 247 -3.88 -0.02 -19.52
N GLY A 248 -3.19 0.86 -20.24
CA GLY A 248 -1.80 1.22 -19.97
C GLY A 248 -1.59 1.85 -18.60
N LEU A 249 -2.44 2.82 -18.22
CA LEU A 249 -2.41 3.45 -16.90
C LEU A 249 -2.74 2.45 -15.78
N THR A 250 -3.78 1.64 -15.95
CA THR A 250 -4.16 0.60 -14.98
C THR A 250 -3.00 -0.34 -14.70
N SER A 251 -2.32 -0.83 -15.75
CA SER A 251 -1.14 -1.69 -15.59
C SER A 251 0.01 -0.97 -14.88
N ALA A 252 0.27 0.29 -15.24
CA ALA A 252 1.33 1.06 -14.60
C ALA A 252 1.06 1.30 -13.11
N TYR A 253 -0.19 1.58 -12.72
CA TYR A 253 -0.59 1.74 -11.32
C TYR A 253 -0.56 0.42 -10.55
N TYR A 254 -0.97 -0.70 -11.16
CA TYR A 254 -0.80 -2.02 -10.55
C TYR A 254 0.66 -2.33 -10.24
N ASP A 255 1.58 -1.97 -11.14
CA ASP A 255 3.01 -2.14 -10.91
C ASP A 255 3.51 -1.19 -9.82
N TYR A 256 3.16 0.09 -9.89
CA TYR A 256 3.63 1.14 -8.97
C TYR A 256 3.18 0.89 -7.54
N TYR A 257 1.87 0.67 -7.32
CA TYR A 257 1.31 0.36 -6.01
C TYR A 257 1.45 -1.11 -5.61
N ARG A 258 2.10 -1.93 -6.46
CA ARG A 258 2.27 -3.37 -6.25
C ARG A 258 0.95 -4.09 -5.90
N ILE A 259 -0.14 -3.72 -6.59
CA ILE A 259 -1.47 -4.30 -6.40
C ILE A 259 -1.46 -5.69 -7.02
N HIS A 260 -1.45 -6.75 -6.22
CA HIS A 260 -1.39 -8.15 -6.66
C HIS A 260 -2.77 -8.77 -6.81
N ASN A 261 -2.81 -10.03 -7.24
CA ASN A 261 -4.05 -10.79 -7.32
C ASN A 261 -4.76 -10.82 -5.96
N LEU A 262 -6.04 -10.45 -5.96
CA LEU A 262 -6.94 -10.28 -4.81
C LEU A 262 -6.72 -9.02 -3.97
N ASP A 263 -5.68 -8.23 -4.24
CA ASP A 263 -5.47 -6.98 -3.51
C ASP A 263 -6.62 -6.00 -3.77
N ASP A 264 -7.00 -5.32 -2.71
CA ASP A 264 -7.92 -4.19 -2.74
C ASP A 264 -7.24 -2.99 -3.40
N PHE A 265 -7.97 -2.29 -4.26
CA PHE A 265 -7.59 -0.99 -4.77
C PHE A 265 -8.82 -0.15 -5.10
N TYR A 266 -8.61 1.16 -5.17
CA TYR A 266 -9.64 2.15 -5.50
C TYR A 266 -9.38 2.75 -6.88
N VAL A 267 -10.36 3.48 -7.41
CA VAL A 267 -10.24 4.14 -8.70
C VAL A 267 -10.59 5.61 -8.54
N GLN A 268 -9.69 6.47 -9.01
CA GLN A 268 -9.88 7.91 -8.99
C GLN A 268 -9.98 8.43 -10.43
N ALA A 269 -11.21 8.69 -10.89
CA ALA A 269 -11.43 9.47 -12.09
C ALA A 269 -11.40 10.96 -11.75
N ILE A 270 -10.68 11.75 -12.55
CA ILE A 270 -10.56 13.20 -12.39
C ILE A 270 -10.89 13.87 -13.73
N LEU A 271 -11.96 14.66 -13.75
CA LEU A 271 -12.44 15.34 -14.94
C LEU A 271 -11.60 16.58 -15.28
N GLU A 272 -11.82 17.13 -16.47
CA GLU A 272 -11.10 18.31 -16.99
C GLU A 272 -11.23 19.53 -16.07
N ASP A 273 -12.36 19.69 -15.38
CA ASP A 273 -12.59 20.76 -14.40
C ASP A 273 -12.00 20.49 -13.00
N GLY A 274 -11.33 19.34 -12.83
CA GLY A 274 -10.76 18.89 -11.56
C GLY A 274 -11.74 18.15 -10.64
N SER A 275 -12.98 17.93 -11.06
CA SER A 275 -13.95 17.14 -10.28
C SER A 275 -13.46 15.71 -10.11
N THR A 276 -13.56 15.20 -8.89
CA THR A 276 -13.17 13.84 -8.50
C THR A 276 -14.39 12.95 -8.34
N ALA A 277 -14.26 11.66 -8.68
CA ALA A 277 -15.36 10.70 -8.55
C ALA A 277 -15.91 10.62 -7.10
N TRP A 278 -15.05 10.86 -6.12
CA TRP A 278 -15.31 10.86 -4.69
C TRP A 278 -14.31 11.76 -3.94
#